data_AF-A0A2V9JVM2-F1
#
_entry.id   AF-A0A2V9JVM2-F1
#
_cell.length_a   1.000
_cell.length_b   1.000
_cell.length_c   1.000
_cell.angle_alpha   90.00
_cell.angle_beta   90.00
_cell.angle_gamma   90.00
#
_symmetry.space_group_name_H-M   'P 1'
#
loop_
_entity.id
_entity.type
_entity.pdbx_description
1 polymer ?
#
loop_
_entity_poly.entity_id
_entity_poly.type
_entity_poly.pdbx_seq_one_letter_code
_entity_poly.pdbx_strand_id
1 'polypeptide(L)' 'EIFVRSERDGTIDNVRNFLDCVRSRKTPNASIQAGFEAARTSWIGNIALKRGMKTAWDATRGRLAS' A
#
# COMPACT_ATOMS: atom_id res chain seq x y z
N GLU A 1 -23.95 -12.34 3.20
CA GLU A 1 -23.21 -11.08 3.00
C GLU A 1 -22.67 -10.64 4.36
N ILE A 2 -21.36 -10.44 4.50
CA ILE A 2 -20.76 -9.96 5.76
C ILE A 2 -20.61 -8.45 5.63
N PHE A 3 -21.49 -7.72 6.31
CA PHE A 3 -21.40 -6.27 6.42
C PHE A 3 -20.38 -5.93 7.51
N VAL A 4 -19.21 -5.42 7.13
CA VAL A 4 -18.24 -4.85 8.08
C VAL A 4 -18.47 -3.35 8.15
N ARG A 5 -18.79 -2.84 9.33
CA ARG A 5 -18.92 -1.42 9.59
C ARG A 5 -17.67 -0.93 10.32
N SER A 6 -17.01 0.09 9.80
CA SER A 6 -15.91 0.75 10.50
C SER A 6 -16.46 1.42 11.76
N GLU A 7 -15.92 1.07 12.92
CA GLU A 7 -16.29 1.69 14.19
C GLU A 7 -15.78 3.14 14.32
N ARG A 8 -14.75 3.50 13.55
CA ARG A 8 -14.12 4.84 13.49
C ARG A 8 -13.31 5.02 12.19
N ASP A 9 -12.81 6.24 11.94
CA ASP A 9 -12.10 6.64 10.70
C ASP A 9 -10.66 6.09 10.57
N GLY A 10 -10.14 5.41 11.59
CA GLY A 10 -8.80 4.82 11.63
C GLY A 10 -7.65 5.80 11.92
N THR A 11 -7.89 7.11 11.88
CA THR A 11 -6.86 8.15 12.07
C THR A 11 -6.19 8.03 13.43
N ILE A 12 -7.01 7.96 14.48
CA ILE A 12 -6.52 7.87 15.87
C ILE A 12 -5.70 6.59 16.07
N ASP A 13 -6.13 5.47 15.49
CA ASP A 13 -5.43 4.19 15.63
C ASP A 13 -4.09 4.21 14.90
N ASN A 14 -4.02 4.84 13.73
CA ASN A 14 -2.78 5.00 12.99
C ASN A 14 -1.77 5.86 13.77
N VAL A 15 -2.23 6.96 14.38
CA VAL A 15 -1.36 7.82 15.22
C VAL A 15 -0.86 7.07 16.45
N ARG A 16 -1.72 6.28 17.13
CA ARG A 16 -1.29 5.44 18.26
C ARG A 16 -0.23 4.42 17.84
N ASN A 17 -0.46 3.72 16.72
CA ASN A 17 0.51 2.77 16.18
C ASN A 17 1.86 3.44 15.92
N PHE A 18 1.86 4.62 15.31
CA PHE A 18 3.09 5.39 15.06
C PHE A 18 3.84 5.68 16.35
N LEU A 19 3.19 6.27 17.36
CA LEU A 19 3.83 6.62 18.63
C LEU A 19 4.38 5.39 19.36
N ASP A 20 3.66 4.27 19.34
CA ASP A 20 4.11 3.01 19.93
C ASP A 20 5.33 2.45 19.19
N CYS A 21 5.37 2.56 17.87
CA CYS A 21 6.52 2.12 17.06
C CYS A 21 7.75 2.98 17.31
N VAL A 22 7.59 4.30 17.47
CA VAL A 22 8.70 5.19 17.84
C VAL A 22 9.30 4.80 19.19
N ARG A 23 8.46 4.49 20.19
CA ARG A 23 8.90 4.08 21.53
C ARG A 23 9.57 2.71 21.53
N SER A 24 8.91 1.72 20.93
CA SER A 24 9.35 0.32 20.95
C SER A 24 10.39 -0.02 19.89
N ARG A 25 10.63 0.86 18.92
CA ARG A 25 11.46 0.63 17.73
C ARG A 25 11.00 -0.53 16.85
N LYS A 26 9.75 -0.97 16.98
CA LYS A 26 9.14 -1.96 16.06
C LYS A 26 8.74 -1.31 14.73
N THR A 27 8.56 -2.14 13.70
CA THR A 27 8.09 -1.69 12.39
C THR A 27 6.63 -1.22 12.46
N PRO A 28 6.28 -0.05 11.88
CA PRO A 28 4.90 0.41 11.77
C PRO A 28 4.01 -0.48 10.90
N ASN A 29 2.70 -0.49 11.18
CA ASN A 29 1.72 -1.17 10.32
C ASN A 29 1.74 -0.59 8.89
N ALA A 30 1.90 0.73 8.79
CA ALA A 30 2.07 1.46 7.54
C ALA A 30 3.56 1.78 7.31
N SER A 31 4.36 0.76 7.01
CA SER A 31 5.79 0.95 6.71
C SER A 31 6.01 1.69 5.38
N ILE A 32 7.22 2.23 5.17
CA ILE A 32 7.59 2.87 3.90
C ILE A 32 7.44 1.92 2.71
N GLN A 33 7.76 0.63 2.89
CA GLN A 33 7.59 -0.39 1.86
C GLN A 33 6.13 -0.51 1.41
N ALA A 34 5.18 -0.52 2.35
CA ALA A 34 3.77 -0.56 2.02
C ALA A 34 3.32 0.68 1.21
N GLY A 35 3.82 1.87 1.58
CA GLY A 35 3.57 3.11 0.83
C GLY A 35 4.15 3.07 -0.60
N PHE A 36 5.37 2.55 -0.75
CA PHE A 36 6.01 2.36 -2.05
C PHE A 36 5.22 1.39 -2.93
N GLU A 37 4.77 0.26 -2.38
CA GLU A 37 3.99 -0.75 -3.10
C GLU A 37 2.62 -0.22 -3.55
N ALA A 38 1.97 0.58 -2.72
CA ALA A 38 0.72 1.26 -3.07
C ALA A 38 0.93 2.23 -4.25
N ALA A 39 1.94 3.11 -4.15
CA ALA A 39 2.27 4.06 -5.22
C ALA A 39 2.63 3.35 -6.54
N ARG A 40 3.44 2.29 -6.46
CA ARG A 40 3.78 1.45 -7.63
C ARG A 40 2.53 0.84 -8.26
N THR A 41 1.61 0.33 -7.47
CA THR A 41 0.38 -0.29 -7.98
C THR A 41 -0.46 0.72 -8.75
N SER A 42 -0.63 1.93 -8.22
CA SER A 42 -1.31 3.03 -8.94
C SER A 42 -0.60 3.38 -10.24
N TRP A 43 0.73 3.47 -10.23
CA TRP A 43 1.52 3.72 -11.43
C TRP A 43 1.34 2.65 -12.51
N ILE A 44 1.35 1.36 -12.13
CA ILE A 44 1.08 0.24 -13.05
C ILE A 44 -0.34 0.33 -13.63
N GLY A 45 -1.34 0.62 -12.79
CA GLY A 45 -2.73 0.79 -13.22
C GLY A 45 -2.89 1.90 -14.25
N ASN A 46 -2.24 3.05 -14.04
CA ASN A 46 -2.24 4.15 -14.99
C ASN A 46 -1.60 3.77 -16.33
N ILE A 47 -0.52 2.99 -16.30
CA ILE A 47 0.12 2.50 -17.54
C ILE A 47 -0.78 1.50 -18.28
N ALA A 48 -1.40 0.57 -17.56
CA ALA A 48 -2.33 -0.38 -18.15
C ALA A 48 -3.51 0.32 -18.82
N LEU A 49 -4.09 1.32 -18.16
CA LEU A 49 -5.15 2.16 -18.70
C LEU A 49 -4.71 2.88 -19.98
N LYS A 50 -3.54 3.53 -19.95
CA LYS A 50 -2.99 4.27 -21.10
C LYS A 50 -2.73 3.35 -22.31
N ARG A 51 -2.32 2.10 -22.08
CA ARG A 51 -2.07 1.11 -23.14
C ARG A 51 -3.34 0.41 -23.63
N GLY A 52 -4.43 0.46 -22.87
CA GLY A 52 -5.64 -0.31 -23.14
C GLY A 52 -5.46 -1.82 -22.95
N MET A 53 -4.46 -2.25 -22.18
CA MET A 53 -4.16 -3.68 -21.97
C MET A 53 -3.60 -3.95 -20.56
N LYS A 54 -3.76 -5.19 -20.10
CA LYS A 54 -3.18 -5.64 -18.84
C LYS A 54 -1.65 -5.51 -18.90
N THR A 55 -1.06 -4.98 -17.83
CA THR A 55 0.38 -4.83 -17.68
C THR A 55 0.82 -5.61 -16.44
N ALA A 56 1.83 -6.48 -16.59
CA ALA A 56 2.35 -7.29 -15.48
C ALA A 56 3.59 -6.65 -14.84
N TRP A 57 3.83 -6.96 -13.56
CA TRP A 57 5.00 -6.53 -12.81
C TRP A 57 6.01 -7.67 -12.68
N ASP A 58 7.26 -7.42 -13.07
CA ASP A 58 8.39 -8.31 -12.80
C ASP A 58 9.02 -7.90 -11.46
N ALA A 59 8.67 -8.63 -10.41
CA ALA A 59 9.15 -8.37 -9.06
C ALA A 59 10.65 -8.66 -8.89
N THR A 60 11.18 -9.61 -9.66
CA THR A 60 12.60 -9.99 -9.62
C THR A 60 13.48 -8.86 -10.19
N ARG A 61 13.03 -8.21 -11.26
CA ARG A 61 13.78 -7.15 -11.95
C ARG A 61 13.34 -5.74 -11.56
N GLY A 62 12.32 -5.61 -10.73
CA GLY A 62 11.82 -4.32 -10.26
C GLY A 62 11.28 -3.43 -11.38
N ARG A 63 10.61 -4.02 -12.39
CA ARG A 63 10.10 -3.26 -13.54
C ARG A 63 8.83 -3.87 -14.12
N LEU A 64 8.18 -3.15 -15.04
CA LEU A 64 7.10 -3.72 -15.84
C LEU A 64 7.63 -4.86 -16.71
N ALA A 65 6.87 -5.94 -16.80
CA ALA A 65 7.06 -6.93 -17.85
C ALA A 65 6.77 -6.26 -19.20
N SER A 66 7.65 -6.52 -20.17
CA SER A 66 7.47 -6.12 -21.58
C SER A 66 6.32 -6.87 -22.21
#